data_AF-A0A1F5WSK3-F1
#
_entry.id   AF-A0A1F5WSK3-F1
#
_cell.length_a   1.000
_cell.length_b   1.000
_cell.length_c   1.000
_cell.angle_alpha   90.00
_cell.angle_beta   90.00
_cell.angle_gamma   90.00
#
_symmetry.space_group_name_H-M   'P 1'
#
loop_
_entity.id
_entity.type
_entity.pdbx_description
1 polymer ?
#
loop_
_entity_poly.entity_id
_entity_poly.type
_entity_poly.pdbx_seq_one_letter_code
_entity_poly.pdbx_strand_id
1 'polypeptide(L)'
;MDIKHKNQRVAVFIDAQNLYHSARSLFGGRVNFKNLLATAVGGRQLIRAFGYVISTKTGEEKPFFEALTKLGIETREKELQEFFGGAKKADWDVGMAIDAVRTAEIVDTIVIGSGDGDFIPLVEYLKNQGRRVEVIAFGRSSSGKLKEACDEFIDLGEEAGKYIIKR
;
A
#
# COMPACT_ATOMS: atom_id res chain seq x y z
N MET A 1 -5.59 22.64 -5.27
CA MET A 1 -4.54 22.16 -4.36
C MET A 1 -5.24 21.57 -3.17
N ASP A 2 -5.19 20.25 -3.03
CA ASP A 2 -5.80 19.58 -1.89
C ASP A 2 -5.01 19.90 -0.61
N ILE A 3 -5.73 20.34 0.41
CA ILE A 3 -5.13 20.83 1.65
C ILE A 3 -4.91 19.65 2.58
N LYS A 4 -3.65 19.25 2.80
CA LYS A 4 -3.26 18.30 3.86
C LYS A 4 -3.10 19.04 5.17
N HIS A 5 -3.98 18.76 6.14
CA HIS A 5 -3.89 19.36 7.46
C HIS A 5 -2.95 18.55 8.35
N LYS A 6 -2.01 19.21 9.04
CA LYS A 6 -1.01 18.55 9.89
C LYS A 6 -1.60 17.62 10.96
N ASN A 7 -2.79 17.92 11.46
CA ASN A 7 -3.45 17.15 12.53
C ASN A 7 -4.31 15.99 12.01
N GLN A 8 -4.38 15.76 10.69
CA GLN A 8 -5.08 14.60 10.15
C GLN A 8 -4.42 13.32 10.68
N ARG A 9 -5.26 12.41 11.15
CA ARG A 9 -4.89 11.05 11.53
C ARG A 9 -4.86 10.21 10.26
N VAL A 10 -3.74 9.53 10.01
CA VAL A 10 -3.49 8.78 8.78
C VAL A 10 -3.30 7.31 9.11
N ALA A 11 -3.94 6.44 8.33
CA ALA A 11 -3.56 5.03 8.27
C ALA A 11 -3.08 4.66 6.87
N VAL A 12 -2.05 3.82 6.79
CA VAL A 12 -1.39 3.40 5.54
C VAL A 12 -1.53 1.89 5.36
N PHE A 13 -1.98 1.46 4.20
CA PHE A 13 -2.23 0.06 3.85
C PHE A 13 -1.39 -0.31 2.63
N ILE A 14 -0.35 -1.11 2.82
CA ILE A 14 0.69 -1.32 1.80
C ILE A 14 0.57 -2.73 1.24
N ASP A 15 0.17 -2.85 -0.01
CA ASP A 15 0.30 -4.10 -0.76
C ASP A 15 1.75 -4.25 -1.22
N ALA A 16 2.55 -4.95 -0.41
CA ALA A 16 3.97 -5.08 -0.66
C ALA A 16 4.25 -5.85 -1.96
N GLN A 17 3.37 -6.78 -2.34
CA GLN A 17 3.53 -7.59 -3.53
C GLN A 17 3.27 -6.77 -4.79
N ASN A 18 2.16 -6.03 -4.84
CA ASN A 18 1.82 -5.15 -5.97
C ASN A 18 2.94 -4.14 -6.22
N LEU A 19 3.37 -3.43 -5.18
CA LEU A 19 4.42 -2.42 -5.30
C LEU A 19 5.78 -3.01 -5.66
N TYR A 20 6.13 -4.18 -5.14
CA TYR A 20 7.38 -4.87 -5.49
C TYR A 20 7.42 -5.27 -6.96
N HIS A 21 6.33 -5.87 -7.48
CA HIS A 21 6.24 -6.26 -8.88
C HIS A 21 6.34 -5.05 -9.81
N SER A 22 5.64 -3.97 -9.48
CA SER A 22 5.73 -2.70 -10.21
C SER A 22 7.14 -2.12 -10.22
N ALA A 23 7.80 -2.01 -9.06
CA ALA A 23 9.16 -1.49 -8.94
C ALA A 23 10.17 -2.32 -9.74
N ARG A 24 10.04 -3.64 -9.68
CA ARG A 24 10.91 -4.57 -10.42
C ARG A 24 10.68 -4.47 -11.93
N SER A 25 9.43 -4.47 -12.38
CA SER A 25 9.10 -4.43 -13.81
C SER A 25 9.44 -3.09 -14.46
N LEU A 26 9.25 -1.98 -13.76
CA LEU A 26 9.44 -0.64 -14.33
C LEU A 26 10.86 -0.10 -14.16
N PHE A 27 11.53 -0.44 -13.05
CA PHE A 27 12.81 0.18 -12.67
C PHE A 27 13.92 -0.83 -12.33
N GLY A 28 13.63 -2.13 -12.35
CA GLY A 28 14.61 -3.18 -12.03
C GLY A 28 15.09 -3.18 -10.58
N GLY A 29 14.38 -2.49 -9.68
CA GLY A 29 14.81 -2.28 -8.29
C GLY A 29 13.75 -2.67 -7.26
N ARG A 30 14.05 -2.38 -5.99
CA ARG A 30 13.17 -2.63 -4.85
C ARG A 30 12.59 -1.33 -4.31
N VAL A 31 11.41 -1.39 -3.71
CA VAL A 31 10.77 -0.21 -3.10
C VAL A 31 11.50 0.20 -1.82
N ASN A 32 11.75 1.50 -1.68
CA ASN A 32 12.18 2.11 -0.42
C ASN A 32 10.95 2.41 0.45
N PHE A 33 10.53 1.43 1.26
CA PHE A 33 9.34 1.55 2.11
C PHE A 33 9.45 2.66 3.17
N LYS A 34 10.67 3.04 3.59
CA LYS A 34 10.89 4.16 4.51
C LYS A 34 10.45 5.47 3.86
N ASN A 35 10.91 5.74 2.64
CA ASN A 35 10.56 6.96 1.92
C ASN A 35 9.11 6.95 1.47
N LEU A 36 8.58 5.79 1.06
CA LEU A 36 7.16 5.62 0.75
C LEU A 36 6.29 5.98 1.96
N LEU A 37 6.58 5.39 3.13
CA LEU A 37 5.81 5.66 4.35
C LEU A 37 5.89 7.14 4.75
N ALA A 38 7.08 7.75 4.68
CA ALA A 38 7.26 9.17 4.98
C ALA A 38 6.42 10.07 4.06
N THR A 39 6.37 9.77 2.75
CA THR A 39 5.55 10.50 1.79
C THR A 39 4.06 10.26 2.01
N ALA A 40 3.64 9.01 2.26
CA ALA A 40 2.25 8.65 2.55
C ALA A 40 1.73 9.41 3.79
N VAL A 41 2.54 9.50 4.84
CA VAL A 41 2.19 10.26 6.06
C VAL A 41 2.19 11.76 5.78
N GLY A 42 3.15 12.27 5.01
CA GLY A 42 3.17 13.68 4.60
C GLY A 42 3.27 14.67 5.78
N GLY A 43 3.94 14.27 6.86
CA GLY A 43 4.08 15.09 8.07
C GLY A 43 2.82 15.18 8.94
N ARG A 44 1.84 14.31 8.71
CA ARG A 44 0.60 14.18 9.51
C ARG A 44 0.76 13.16 10.64
N GLN A 45 -0.29 12.92 11.41
CA GLN A 45 -0.27 11.96 12.52
C GLN A 45 -0.48 10.52 12.01
N LEU A 46 0.58 9.73 11.93
CA LEU A 46 0.47 8.31 11.63
C LEU A 46 -0.17 7.57 12.82
N ILE A 47 -1.34 6.97 12.60
CA ILE A 47 -2.05 6.15 13.60
C ILE A 47 -1.71 4.68 13.43
N ARG A 48 -1.77 4.15 12.19
CA ARG A 48 -1.39 2.77 11.88
C ARG A 48 -0.77 2.65 10.49
N ALA A 49 0.18 1.73 10.34
CA ALA A 49 0.67 1.31 9.04
C ALA A 49 0.65 -0.21 8.97
N PHE A 50 0.01 -0.76 7.94
CA PHE A 50 -0.05 -2.19 7.69
C PHE A 50 0.69 -2.55 6.42
N GLY A 51 1.52 -3.59 6.48
CA GLY A 51 2.21 -4.17 5.33
C GLY A 51 1.68 -5.56 5.06
N TYR A 52 0.98 -5.72 3.94
CA TYR A 52 0.43 -6.99 3.49
C TYR A 52 1.49 -7.73 2.69
N VAL A 53 1.94 -8.86 3.23
CA VAL A 53 3.08 -9.61 2.72
C VAL A 53 2.74 -11.09 2.58
N ILE A 54 3.40 -11.75 1.63
CA ILE A 54 3.24 -13.18 1.39
C ILE A 54 4.46 -13.91 1.89
N SER A 55 4.23 -14.90 2.75
CA SER A 55 5.28 -15.79 3.24
C SER A 55 5.39 -17.03 2.37
N THR A 56 6.62 -17.52 2.23
CA THR A 56 6.97 -18.74 1.52
C THR A 56 7.46 -19.78 2.52
N LYS A 57 7.37 -21.07 2.15
CA LYS A 57 7.83 -22.15 3.03
C LYS A 57 9.33 -22.10 3.33
N THR A 58 10.13 -21.40 2.51
CA THR A 58 11.58 -21.26 2.71
C THR A 58 11.92 -20.17 3.72
N GLY A 59 11.03 -19.19 3.93
CA GLY A 59 11.22 -18.12 4.91
C GLY A 59 12.30 -17.09 4.52
N GLU A 60 12.69 -17.02 3.25
CA GLU A 60 13.71 -16.09 2.75
C GLU A 60 13.30 -14.62 2.90
N GLU A 61 12.00 -14.36 3.05
CA GLU A 61 11.40 -13.05 3.22
C GLU A 61 11.46 -12.48 4.65
N LYS A 62 11.87 -13.28 5.66
CA LYS A 62 11.94 -12.82 7.07
C LYS A 62 12.74 -11.52 7.27
N PRO A 63 13.93 -11.32 6.69
CA PRO A 63 14.67 -10.07 6.86
C PRO A 63 13.92 -8.85 6.28
N PHE A 64 13.11 -9.06 5.24
CA PHE A 64 12.27 -8.01 4.67
C PHE A 64 11.13 -7.65 5.63
N PHE A 65 10.47 -8.63 6.24
CA PHE A 65 9.40 -8.39 7.22
C PHE A 65 9.93 -7.65 8.45
N GLU A 66 11.08 -8.08 8.99
CA GLU A 66 11.74 -7.39 10.10
C GLU A 66 12.09 -5.94 9.76
N ALA A 67 12.51 -5.67 8.52
CA ALA A 67 12.79 -4.31 8.07
C ALA A 67 11.51 -3.44 8.06
N LEU A 68 10.36 -3.99 7.64
CA LEU A 68 9.08 -3.30 7.70
C LEU A 68 8.67 -3.01 9.15
N THR A 69 8.77 -4.00 10.04
CA THR A 69 8.45 -3.82 11.47
C THR A 69 9.33 -2.75 12.12
N LYS A 70 10.62 -2.69 11.79
CA LYS A 70 11.53 -1.64 12.27
C LYS A 70 11.16 -0.23 11.79
N LEU A 71 10.40 -0.12 10.70
CA LEU A 71 9.85 1.15 10.22
C LEU A 71 8.51 1.52 10.88
N GLY A 72 8.01 0.68 11.79
CA GLY A 72 6.68 0.85 12.41
C GLY A 72 5.53 0.35 11.54
N ILE A 73 5.82 -0.47 10.52
CA ILE A 73 4.81 -1.10 9.66
C ILE A 73 4.46 -2.47 10.25
N GLU A 74 3.21 -2.64 10.67
CA GLU A 74 2.68 -3.89 11.19
C GLU A 74 2.46 -4.88 10.04
N THR A 75 3.16 -6.02 10.05
CA THR A 75 3.07 -7.00 8.98
C THR A 75 1.82 -7.88 9.13
N ARG A 76 1.10 -8.05 8.03
CA ARG A 76 0.02 -9.03 7.85
C ARG A 76 0.53 -10.11 6.91
N GLU A 77 0.83 -11.27 7.45
CA GLU A 77 1.45 -12.39 6.72
C GLU A 77 0.40 -13.41 6.27
N LYS A 78 0.43 -13.79 5.00
CA LYS A 78 -0.41 -14.84 4.44
C LYS A 78 0.48 -15.85 3.74
N GLU A 79 0.31 -17.11 4.08
CA GLU A 79 1.03 -18.19 3.42
C GLU A 79 0.52 -18.36 1.98
N LEU A 80 1.46 -18.56 1.05
CA LEU A 80 1.15 -18.89 -0.33
C LEU A 80 0.32 -20.19 -0.40
N GLN A 81 -0.96 -20.07 -0.77
CA GLN A 81 -1.84 -21.23 -0.93
C GLN A 81 -1.66 -21.85 -2.32
N GLU A 82 -1.34 -23.14 -2.35
CA GLU A 82 -1.31 -23.97 -3.54
C GLU A 82 -2.61 -24.79 -3.60
N PHE A 83 -3.47 -24.50 -4.56
CA PHE A 83 -4.72 -25.23 -4.73
C PHE A 83 -4.47 -26.54 -5.50
N PHE A 84 -5.36 -27.53 -5.31
CA PHE A 84 -5.29 -28.86 -5.94
C PHE A 84 -5.16 -28.83 -7.48
N GLY A 85 -5.53 -27.72 -8.14
CA GLY A 85 -5.35 -27.50 -9.59
C GLY A 85 -4.06 -26.80 -10.00
N GLY A 86 -3.10 -26.60 -9.10
CA GLY A 86 -1.83 -25.89 -9.36
C GLY A 86 -1.94 -24.36 -9.35
N ALA A 87 -3.15 -23.81 -9.20
CA ALA A 87 -3.35 -22.37 -9.03
C ALA A 87 -2.75 -21.92 -7.70
N LYS A 88 -1.98 -20.83 -7.75
CA LYS A 88 -1.39 -20.17 -6.57
C LYS A 88 -2.15 -18.88 -6.35
N LYS A 89 -2.82 -18.72 -5.20
CA LYS A 89 -3.54 -17.50 -4.86
C LYS A 89 -3.02 -16.94 -3.55
N ALA A 90 -2.59 -15.68 -3.60
CA ALA A 90 -2.01 -14.98 -2.47
C ALA A 90 -2.25 -13.47 -2.60
N ASP A 91 -3.45 -13.06 -3.06
CA ASP A 91 -3.86 -11.66 -2.93
C ASP A 91 -4.28 -11.37 -1.48
N TRP A 92 -4.15 -10.10 -1.11
CA TRP A 92 -4.55 -9.57 0.19
C TRP A 92 -5.78 -8.67 0.08
N ASP A 93 -6.38 -8.55 -1.10
CA ASP A 93 -7.35 -7.50 -1.44
C ASP A 93 -8.52 -7.44 -0.45
N VAL A 94 -9.11 -8.61 -0.17
CA VAL A 94 -10.22 -8.72 0.81
C VAL A 94 -9.75 -8.38 2.22
N GLY A 95 -8.61 -8.92 2.66
CA GLY A 95 -8.10 -8.68 4.00
C GLY A 95 -7.75 -7.20 4.22
N MET A 96 -7.11 -6.60 3.22
CA MET A 96 -6.77 -5.18 3.23
C MET A 96 -8.01 -4.30 3.22
N ALA A 97 -9.02 -4.63 2.42
CA ALA A 97 -10.29 -3.91 2.41
C ALA A 97 -10.99 -3.93 3.78
N ILE A 98 -11.06 -5.10 4.42
CA ILE A 98 -11.67 -5.23 5.75
C ILE A 98 -10.90 -4.42 6.79
N ASP A 99 -9.57 -4.52 6.83
CA ASP A 99 -8.76 -3.76 7.78
C ASP A 99 -8.85 -2.24 7.53
N ALA A 100 -8.93 -1.81 6.27
CA ALA A 100 -9.14 -0.40 5.91
C ALA A 100 -10.49 0.13 6.38
N VAL A 101 -11.59 -0.62 6.13
CA VAL A 101 -12.93 -0.26 6.60
C VAL A 101 -12.98 -0.13 8.11
N ARG A 102 -12.40 -1.08 8.85
CA ARG A 102 -12.38 -1.03 10.32
C ARG A 102 -11.54 0.12 10.86
N THR A 103 -10.42 0.42 10.21
CA THR A 103 -9.53 1.50 10.64
C THR A 103 -10.10 2.88 10.31
N ALA A 104 -10.96 2.98 9.30
CA ALA A 104 -11.61 4.22 8.88
C ALA A 104 -12.30 4.95 10.04
N GLU A 105 -12.82 4.23 11.03
CA GLU A 105 -13.50 4.81 12.20
C GLU A 105 -12.61 5.72 13.05
N ILE A 106 -11.30 5.48 13.05
CA ILE A 106 -10.33 6.13 13.94
C ILE A 106 -9.35 7.08 13.24
N VAL A 107 -9.47 7.24 11.92
CA VAL A 107 -8.57 8.09 11.12
C VAL A 107 -9.34 9.05 10.21
N ASP A 108 -8.67 10.09 9.75
CA ASP A 108 -9.26 11.09 8.85
C ASP A 108 -8.84 10.83 7.40
N THR A 109 -7.71 10.14 7.20
CA THR A 109 -7.16 9.79 5.88
C THR A 109 -6.70 8.35 5.83
N ILE A 110 -7.08 7.66 4.75
CA ILE A 110 -6.60 6.33 4.39
C ILE A 110 -5.67 6.46 3.18
N VAL A 111 -4.47 5.88 3.27
CA VAL A 111 -3.53 5.81 2.16
C VAL A 111 -3.41 4.36 1.71
N ILE A 112 -3.78 4.08 0.46
CA ILE A 112 -3.68 2.75 -0.17
C ILE A 112 -2.39 2.69 -1.01
N GLY A 113 -1.45 1.85 -0.59
CA GLY A 113 -0.21 1.54 -1.28
C GLY A 113 -0.39 0.40 -2.28
N SER A 114 -1.21 0.60 -3.31
CA SER A 114 -1.42 -0.34 -4.42
C SER A 114 -1.90 0.39 -5.66
N GLY A 115 -1.51 -0.09 -6.84
CA GLY A 115 -1.99 0.41 -8.13
C GLY A 115 -3.23 -0.33 -8.67
N ASP A 116 -3.75 -1.30 -7.93
CA ASP A 116 -4.79 -2.21 -8.40
C ASP A 116 -6.18 -1.56 -8.48
N GLY A 117 -6.84 -1.72 -9.63
CA GLY A 117 -8.19 -1.21 -9.87
C GLY A 117 -9.26 -1.91 -9.02
N ASP A 118 -8.97 -3.09 -8.48
CA ASP A 118 -9.92 -3.83 -7.63
C ASP A 118 -10.21 -3.12 -6.29
N PHE A 119 -9.41 -2.12 -5.91
CA PHE A 119 -9.67 -1.26 -4.75
C PHE A 119 -10.65 -0.11 -5.01
N ILE A 120 -11.13 0.12 -6.24
CA ILE A 120 -12.08 1.21 -6.53
C ILE A 120 -13.33 1.16 -5.63
N PRO A 121 -14.00 0.00 -5.44
CA PRO A 121 -15.16 -0.08 -4.54
C PRO A 121 -14.82 0.29 -3.09
N LEU A 122 -13.61 -0.04 -2.62
CA LEU A 122 -13.13 0.34 -1.29
C LEU A 122 -12.93 1.86 -1.20
N VAL A 123 -12.31 2.47 -2.22
CA VAL A 123 -12.10 3.92 -2.30
C VAL A 123 -13.45 4.66 -2.23
N GLU A 124 -14.42 4.26 -3.06
CA GLU A 124 -15.75 4.87 -3.08
C GLU A 124 -16.47 4.71 -1.74
N TYR A 125 -16.41 3.52 -1.13
CA TYR A 125 -17.00 3.28 0.18
C TYR A 125 -16.39 4.18 1.26
N LEU A 126 -15.07 4.25 1.35
CA LEU A 126 -14.37 5.06 2.36
C LEU A 126 -14.66 6.56 2.20
N LYS A 127 -14.73 7.04 0.96
CA LYS A 127 -15.12 8.43 0.65
C LYS A 127 -16.56 8.71 1.08
N ASN A 128 -17.48 7.78 0.85
CA ASN A 128 -18.86 7.88 1.33
C ASN A 128 -18.96 7.88 2.86
N GLN A 129 -17.97 7.34 3.58
CA GLN A 129 -17.83 7.45 5.04
C GLN A 129 -17.12 8.74 5.50
N GLY A 130 -16.92 9.71 4.60
CA GLY A 130 -16.30 11.00 4.89
C GLY A 130 -14.79 10.94 5.09
N ARG A 131 -14.12 9.87 4.63
CA ARG A 131 -12.65 9.75 4.72
C ARG A 131 -12.01 10.27 3.45
N ARG A 132 -10.88 10.97 3.62
CA ARG A 132 -9.98 11.24 2.50
C ARG A 132 -9.27 9.95 2.12
N VAL A 133 -9.25 9.61 0.84
CA VAL A 133 -8.59 8.41 0.32
C VAL A 133 -7.51 8.81 -0.67
N GLU A 134 -6.26 8.53 -0.30
CA GLU A 134 -5.08 8.77 -1.12
C GLU A 134 -4.55 7.42 -1.61
N VAL A 135 -4.00 7.39 -2.82
CA VAL A 135 -3.34 6.21 -3.39
C VAL A 135 -1.88 6.54 -3.62
N ILE A 136 -0.96 5.65 -3.23
CA ILE A 136 0.47 5.80 -3.46
C ILE A 136 1.01 4.58 -4.19
N ALA A 137 1.36 4.75 -5.47
CA ALA A 137 1.74 3.64 -6.34
C ALA A 137 2.59 4.11 -7.53
N PHE A 138 3.04 3.18 -8.36
CA PHE A 138 3.71 3.52 -9.62
C PHE A 138 2.66 3.77 -10.70
N GLY A 139 2.50 5.02 -11.13
CA GLY A 139 1.40 5.42 -12.01
C GLY A 139 1.40 4.69 -13.36
N ARG A 140 2.57 4.32 -13.88
CA ARG A 140 2.69 3.54 -15.13
C ARG A 140 2.10 2.14 -15.06
N SER A 141 2.01 1.54 -13.88
CA SER A 141 1.42 0.21 -13.66
C SER A 141 0.08 0.27 -12.92
N SER A 142 -0.48 1.46 -12.71
CA SER A 142 -1.71 1.64 -11.92
C SER A 142 -2.92 1.84 -12.82
N SER A 143 -4.08 1.36 -12.36
CA SER A 143 -5.36 1.56 -13.04
C SER A 143 -5.68 3.05 -13.19
N GLY A 144 -5.99 3.50 -14.41
CA GLY A 144 -6.40 4.88 -14.66
C GLY A 144 -7.66 5.27 -13.88
N LYS A 145 -8.64 4.37 -13.80
CA LYS A 145 -9.88 4.57 -13.04
C LYS A 145 -9.62 4.70 -11.53
N LEU A 146 -8.62 4.00 -11.00
CA LEU A 146 -8.26 4.15 -9.59
C LEU A 146 -7.73 5.56 -9.30
N LYS A 147 -6.89 6.10 -10.20
CA LYS A 147 -6.37 7.48 -10.09
C LYS A 147 -7.49 8.51 -10.10
N GLU A 148 -8.53 8.27 -10.90
CA GLU A 148 -9.71 9.15 -10.99
C GLU A 148 -10.62 9.03 -9.76
N ALA A 149 -10.72 7.83 -9.16
CA ALA A 149 -11.60 7.58 -8.01
C ALA A 149 -11.06 8.14 -6.69
N CYS A 150 -9.75 8.08 -6.47
CA CYS A 150 -9.11 8.57 -5.24
C CYS A 150 -9.12 10.10 -5.17
N ASP A 151 -8.98 10.66 -3.95
CA ASP A 151 -8.87 12.12 -3.77
C ASP A 151 -7.49 12.62 -4.22
N GLU A 152 -6.45 11.79 -4.06
CA GLU A 152 -5.10 12.11 -4.50
C GLU A 152 -4.35 10.85 -4.89
N PHE A 153 -3.68 10.91 -6.05
CA PHE A 153 -2.75 9.88 -6.50
C PHE A 153 -1.32 10.39 -6.40
N ILE A 154 -0.50 9.70 -5.60
CA ILE A 154 0.91 9.98 -5.38
C ILE A 154 1.72 9.02 -6.25
N ASP A 155 2.26 9.52 -7.37
CA ASP A 155 3.03 8.69 -8.30
C ASP A 155 4.50 8.54 -7.86
N LEU A 156 4.83 7.35 -7.36
CA LEU A 156 6.20 6.98 -6.99
C LEU A 156 7.18 6.99 -8.18
N GLY A 157 6.67 6.91 -9.41
CA GLY A 157 7.45 6.91 -10.63
C GLY A 157 8.01 8.29 -11.01
N GLU A 158 7.38 9.38 -10.58
CA GLU A 158 7.83 10.75 -10.90
C GLU A 158 9.18 11.08 -10.24
N GLU A 159 9.39 10.58 -9.02
CA GLU A 159 10.65 10.70 -8.27
C GLU A 159 11.26 9.32 -7.98
N ALA A 160 11.35 8.45 -9.00
CA ALA A 160 11.79 7.06 -8.82
C ALA A 160 13.13 6.91 -8.07
N GLY A 161 14.06 7.87 -8.21
CA GLY A 161 15.33 7.87 -7.46
C GLY A 161 15.19 7.90 -5.94
N LYS A 162 14.08 8.43 -5.41
CA LYS A 162 13.76 8.47 -3.97
C LYS A 162 13.15 7.16 -3.49
N TYR A 163 12.39 6.48 -4.35
CA TYR A 163 11.56 5.33 -3.98
C TYR A 163 12.10 3.98 -4.46
N ILE A 164 13.16 3.96 -5.28
CA ILE A 164 13.78 2.76 -5.81
C ILE A 164 15.19 2.58 -5.23
N ILE A 165 15.42 1.43 -4.61
CA ILE A 165 16.75 0.95 -4.22
C ILE A 165 17.24 0.06 -5.35
N LYS A 166 18.27 0.51 -6.07
CA LYS A 166 18.97 -0.29 -7.09
C LYS A 166 19.85 -1.33 -6.41
N ARG A 167 19.96 -2.50 -7.03
CA ARG A 167 20.92 -3.54 -6.64
C ARG A 167 22.34 -3.12 -6.95
#